data_AF-A0A1X0IHP7-F1
#
_entry.id   AF-A0A1X0IHP7-F1
#
_cell.length_a   1.000
_cell.length_b   1.000
_cell.length_c   1.000
_cell.angle_alpha   90.00
_cell.angle_beta   90.00
_cell.angle_gamma   90.00
#
_symmetry.space_group_name_H-M   'P 1'
#
loop_
_entity.id
_entity.type
_entity.pdbx_description
1 polymer ?
#
loop_
_entity_poly.entity_id
_entity_poly.type
_entity_poly.pdbx_seq_one_letter_code
_entity_poly.pdbx_strand_id
1 'polypeptide(L)'
;ILAHSRYTGQLNVPDQFTRLILSLITTGIAPGSFYQAHATGERPRAHYDGLPGDFTAEAITTLGTQVPEGSEGFVTYDCVNPHADGISLDNFVDWLIDAGYPIQRIDNYTEWFNRFDTAIRGLPEKQKQHSLLPLLHAFEQPSGAEDHGVVPAKRFQHAVQVAKIGPADQSGNTDIPHLSEELIVKYAKDLEQLGLL
;
A
#
# COMPACT_ATOMS: atom_id res chain seq x y z
N ILE A 1 -1.56 -4.79 5.96
CA ILE A 1 -1.22 -6.05 5.27
C ILE A 1 -1.81 -5.97 3.86
N LEU A 2 -0.99 -6.19 2.85
CA LEU A 2 -1.36 -6.13 1.43
C LEU A 2 -1.59 -7.53 0.84
N ALA A 3 -1.93 -7.58 -0.44
CA ALA A 3 -2.13 -8.81 -1.19
C ALA A 3 -0.85 -9.67 -1.23
N HIS A 4 -1.03 -10.94 -1.55
CA HIS A 4 0.08 -11.83 -1.82
C HIS A 4 0.88 -11.31 -3.04
N SER A 5 2.21 -11.23 -2.91
CA SER A 5 3.07 -10.67 -3.97
C SER A 5 3.07 -11.49 -5.27
N ARG A 6 3.07 -12.83 -5.16
CA ARG A 6 3.17 -13.76 -6.32
C ARG A 6 1.86 -14.34 -6.85
N TYR A 7 0.92 -14.74 -5.99
CA TYR A 7 -0.30 -15.45 -6.44
C TYR A 7 -1.43 -14.52 -6.83
N THR A 8 -1.99 -14.71 -8.03
CA THR A 8 -3.07 -13.88 -8.60
C THR A 8 -4.45 -14.23 -8.04
N GLY A 9 -5.40 -13.32 -8.19
CA GLY A 9 -6.78 -13.46 -7.71
C GLY A 9 -6.95 -13.43 -6.19
N GLN A 10 -5.90 -13.05 -5.44
CA GLN A 10 -5.87 -13.06 -3.98
C GLN A 10 -5.88 -11.63 -3.44
N LEU A 11 -7.07 -11.03 -3.35
CA LEU A 11 -7.27 -9.69 -2.80
C LEU A 11 -8.19 -9.70 -1.59
N ASN A 12 -7.86 -8.92 -0.58
CA ASN A 12 -8.83 -8.49 0.43
C ASN A 12 -9.69 -7.38 -0.17
N VAL A 13 -10.73 -7.74 -0.93
CA VAL A 13 -11.56 -6.78 -1.70
C VAL A 13 -12.16 -5.66 -0.83
N PRO A 14 -12.64 -5.92 0.40
CA PRO A 14 -13.18 -4.86 1.26
C PRO A 14 -12.14 -3.89 1.84
N ASP A 15 -10.84 -4.20 1.77
CA ASP A 15 -9.76 -3.39 2.34
C ASP A 15 -9.65 -1.99 1.71
N GLN A 16 -9.29 -0.98 2.50
CA GLN A 16 -9.17 0.40 2.05
C GLN A 16 -8.20 0.55 0.87
N PHE A 17 -7.08 -0.16 0.86
CA PHE A 17 -6.10 -0.08 -0.20
C PHE A 17 -6.64 -0.66 -1.50
N THR A 18 -7.26 -1.85 -1.46
CA THR A 18 -7.90 -2.46 -2.63
C THR A 18 -8.99 -1.56 -3.21
N ARG A 19 -9.82 -0.97 -2.34
CA ARG A 19 -10.86 0.00 -2.73
C ARG A 19 -10.27 1.23 -3.39
N LEU A 20 -9.14 1.75 -2.89
CA LEU A 20 -8.46 2.91 -3.45
C LEU A 20 -7.95 2.62 -4.87
N ILE A 21 -7.24 1.50 -5.08
CA ILE A 21 -6.74 1.12 -6.41
C ILE A 21 -7.90 0.97 -7.41
N LEU A 22 -8.97 0.27 -7.02
CA LEU A 22 -10.18 0.17 -7.84
C LEU A 22 -10.73 1.55 -8.19
N SER A 23 -10.88 2.44 -7.20
CA SER A 23 -11.44 3.77 -7.42
C SER A 23 -10.58 4.67 -8.30
N LEU A 24 -9.26 4.62 -8.16
CA LEU A 24 -8.35 5.40 -9.02
C LEU A 24 -8.49 4.98 -10.49
N ILE A 25 -8.52 3.69 -10.77
CA ILE A 25 -8.63 3.17 -12.13
C ILE A 25 -10.03 3.41 -12.70
N THR A 26 -11.09 3.11 -11.95
CA THR A 26 -12.48 3.24 -12.43
C THR A 26 -12.92 4.69 -12.65
N THR A 27 -12.39 5.64 -11.87
CA THR A 27 -12.67 7.07 -12.06
C THR A 27 -11.71 7.74 -13.03
N GLY A 28 -10.53 7.15 -13.26
CA GLY A 28 -9.50 7.67 -14.14
C GLY A 28 -8.85 8.97 -13.64
N ILE A 29 -8.97 9.30 -12.35
CA ILE A 29 -8.40 10.53 -11.79
C ILE A 29 -7.71 10.33 -10.44
N ALA A 30 -6.56 10.98 -10.28
CA ALA A 30 -5.76 11.01 -9.05
C ALA A 30 -5.41 12.46 -8.68
N PRO A 31 -5.06 12.78 -7.42
CA PRO A 31 -4.62 14.12 -7.07
C PRO A 31 -3.19 14.35 -7.59
N GLY A 32 -2.75 15.60 -7.63
CA GLY A 32 -1.34 15.94 -7.88
C GLY A 32 -0.40 15.31 -6.85
N SER A 33 -0.86 15.21 -5.61
CA SER A 33 -0.23 14.52 -4.48
C SER A 33 -1.30 14.08 -3.48
N PHE A 34 -1.19 12.89 -2.88
CA PHE A 34 -2.04 12.50 -1.75
C PHE A 34 -1.66 13.20 -0.43
N TYR A 35 -0.52 13.88 -0.44
CA TYR A 35 0.10 14.45 0.74
C TYR A 35 0.23 15.98 0.61
N GLN A 36 0.25 16.66 1.75
CA GLN A 36 0.35 18.11 1.83
C GLN A 36 1.65 18.61 1.19
N ALA A 37 1.52 19.55 0.25
CA ALA A 37 2.67 20.14 -0.42
C ALA A 37 3.58 20.87 0.57
N HIS A 38 4.89 20.76 0.35
CA HIS A 38 5.86 21.64 1.02
C HIS A 38 5.93 23.00 0.33
N ALA A 39 6.49 24.00 1.02
CA ALA A 39 6.64 25.37 0.51
C ALA A 39 7.44 25.47 -0.81
N THR A 40 8.18 24.42 -1.17
CA THR A 40 9.07 24.35 -2.33
C THR A 40 8.34 24.04 -3.65
N GLY A 41 7.06 23.68 -3.62
CA GLY A 41 6.27 23.35 -4.83
C GLY A 41 6.59 21.98 -5.46
N GLU A 42 7.57 21.25 -4.92
CA GLU A 42 7.86 19.86 -5.29
C GLU A 42 6.89 18.90 -4.57
N ARG A 43 6.66 17.72 -5.17
CA ARG A 43 5.89 16.67 -4.49
C ARG A 43 6.60 16.30 -3.18
N PRO A 44 5.87 16.24 -2.06
CA PRO A 44 6.46 15.90 -0.78
C PRO A 44 6.92 14.44 -0.79
N ARG A 45 8.00 14.15 -0.06
CA ARG A 45 8.47 12.77 0.12
C ARG A 45 7.65 12.11 1.22
N ALA A 46 7.07 10.96 0.92
CA ALA A 46 6.21 10.22 1.85
C ALA A 46 6.47 8.72 1.73
N HIS A 47 6.03 7.98 2.74
CA HIS A 47 6.10 6.53 2.81
C HIS A 47 4.70 5.94 3.03
N TYR A 48 4.40 4.84 2.37
CA TYR A 48 3.19 4.05 2.60
C TYR A 48 3.52 2.81 3.41
N ASP A 49 3.04 2.78 4.65
CA ASP A 49 3.24 1.66 5.57
C ASP A 49 2.35 0.46 5.18
N GLY A 50 2.93 -0.44 4.40
CA GLY A 50 2.32 -1.69 3.98
C GLY A 50 3.34 -2.80 3.80
N LEU A 51 2.94 -4.02 4.14
CA LEU A 51 3.72 -5.24 3.93
C LEU A 51 2.92 -6.25 3.10
N PRO A 52 3.54 -6.94 2.13
CA PRO A 52 2.90 -8.03 1.40
C PRO A 52 2.42 -9.15 2.33
N GLY A 53 1.23 -9.70 2.06
CA GLY A 53 0.61 -10.69 2.93
C GLY A 53 1.41 -11.98 3.07
N ASP A 54 2.15 -12.37 2.02
CA ASP A 54 3.02 -13.56 2.04
C ASP A 54 4.24 -13.38 2.92
N PHE A 55 4.88 -12.20 2.88
CA PHE A 55 5.96 -11.87 3.81
C PHE A 55 5.46 -11.86 5.26
N THR A 56 4.33 -11.21 5.52
CA THR A 56 3.74 -11.17 6.87
C THR A 56 3.42 -12.57 7.39
N ALA A 57 2.88 -13.46 6.55
CA ALA A 57 2.59 -14.84 6.93
C ALA A 57 3.86 -15.65 7.23
N GLU A 58 4.90 -15.53 6.40
CA GLU A 58 6.21 -16.17 6.64
C GLU A 58 6.84 -15.68 7.94
N ALA A 59 6.77 -14.37 8.21
CA ALA A 59 7.32 -13.79 9.42
C ALA A 59 6.60 -14.28 10.68
N ILE A 60 5.26 -14.29 10.68
CA ILE A 60 4.47 -14.78 11.82
C ILE A 60 4.77 -16.26 12.09
N THR A 61 4.79 -17.09 11.05
CA THR A 61 5.00 -18.54 11.20
C THR A 61 6.42 -18.88 11.64
N THR A 62 7.42 -18.19 11.10
CA THR A 62 8.82 -18.41 11.45
C THR A 62 9.14 -17.89 12.85
N LEU A 63 8.81 -16.63 13.15
CA LEU A 63 9.14 -16.02 14.44
C LEU A 63 8.28 -16.56 15.59
N GLY A 64 7.04 -16.96 15.31
CA GLY A 64 6.12 -17.51 16.30
C GLY A 64 6.58 -18.87 16.87
N THR A 65 7.41 -19.62 16.13
CA THR A 65 7.96 -20.91 16.58
C THR A 65 9.32 -20.79 17.29
N GLN A 66 9.93 -19.61 17.25
CA GLN A 66 11.27 -19.36 17.81
C GLN A 66 11.24 -18.78 19.23
N VAL A 67 10.08 -18.80 19.91
CA VAL A 67 9.96 -18.35 21.31
C VAL A 67 10.64 -19.40 22.21
N PRO A 68 11.75 -19.09 22.91
CA PRO A 68 12.51 -20.10 23.65
C PRO A 68 11.72 -20.69 24.82
N GLU A 69 11.69 -22.02 24.92
CA GLU A 69 11.16 -22.72 26.09
C GLU A 69 11.93 -22.32 27.35
N GLY A 70 11.20 -21.93 28.40
CA GLY A 70 11.78 -21.56 29.70
C GLY A 70 12.06 -20.07 29.89
N SER A 71 11.81 -19.22 28.88
CA SER A 71 11.54 -17.81 29.16
C SER A 71 10.12 -17.71 29.72
N GLU A 72 9.87 -16.88 30.73
CA GLU A 72 8.51 -16.46 31.12
C GLU A 72 7.81 -15.63 30.00
N GLY A 73 8.22 -15.81 28.74
CA GLY A 73 8.65 -14.74 27.85
C GLY A 73 7.67 -14.45 26.73
N PHE A 74 6.81 -13.48 26.97
CA PHE A 74 6.02 -12.82 25.94
C PHE A 74 6.92 -11.97 25.03
N VAL A 75 6.72 -12.06 23.72
CA VAL A 75 7.45 -11.28 22.72
C VAL A 75 6.48 -10.55 21.81
N THR A 76 6.64 -9.23 21.72
CA THR A 76 5.91 -8.37 20.77
C THR A 76 6.81 -7.95 19.63
N TYR A 77 6.27 -7.96 18.42
CA TYR A 77 6.88 -7.40 17.22
C TYR A 77 5.91 -6.43 16.56
N ASP A 78 6.40 -5.25 16.18
CA ASP A 78 5.66 -4.30 15.35
C ASP A 78 5.84 -4.69 13.88
N CYS A 79 4.89 -5.43 13.33
CA CYS A 79 4.92 -5.92 11.94
C CYS A 79 4.49 -4.81 10.96
N VAL A 80 5.32 -3.79 10.84
CA VAL A 80 5.13 -2.63 9.95
C VAL A 80 6.28 -2.51 8.96
N ASN A 81 6.12 -1.66 7.94
CA ASN A 81 7.19 -1.28 7.03
C ASN A 81 7.91 -0.03 7.61
N PRO A 82 9.18 -0.14 8.07
CA PRO A 82 9.88 0.97 8.73
C PRO A 82 10.70 1.84 7.76
N HIS A 83 10.64 1.58 6.45
CA HIS A 83 11.54 2.20 5.49
C HIS A 83 11.34 3.73 5.36
N ALA A 84 12.40 4.40 4.93
CA ALA A 84 12.41 5.81 4.51
C ALA A 84 12.80 5.88 3.02
N ASP A 85 12.02 5.19 2.21
CA ASP A 85 12.30 4.91 0.79
C ASP A 85 11.60 5.88 -0.17
N GLY A 86 10.75 6.78 0.33
CA GLY A 86 9.95 7.67 -0.50
C GLY A 86 8.90 6.95 -1.35
N ILE A 87 8.54 5.70 -1.03
CA ILE A 87 7.52 4.93 -1.74
C ILE A 87 6.16 5.16 -1.11
N SER A 88 5.27 5.82 -1.85
CA SER A 88 4.00 6.36 -1.34
C SER A 88 2.82 6.08 -2.29
N LEU A 89 1.63 6.54 -1.92
CA LEU A 89 0.45 6.49 -2.82
C LEU A 89 0.68 7.23 -4.14
N ASP A 90 1.55 8.25 -4.17
CA ASP A 90 1.86 8.94 -5.42
C ASP A 90 2.68 8.08 -6.35
N ASN A 91 3.66 7.33 -5.85
CA ASN A 91 4.41 6.37 -6.65
C ASN A 91 3.49 5.28 -7.20
N PHE A 92 2.50 4.84 -6.42
CA PHE A 92 1.55 3.83 -6.87
C PHE A 92 0.70 4.33 -8.05
N VAL A 93 0.28 5.59 -8.03
CA VAL A 93 -0.41 6.20 -9.17
C VAL A 93 0.51 6.29 -10.38
N ASP A 94 1.77 6.72 -10.20
CA ASP A 94 2.73 6.81 -11.30
C ASP A 94 2.95 5.43 -11.94
N TRP A 95 3.13 4.37 -11.14
CA TRP A 95 3.24 2.99 -11.61
C TRP A 95 1.99 2.47 -12.34
N LEU A 96 0.78 2.84 -11.89
CA LEU A 96 -0.45 2.49 -12.62
C LEU A 96 -0.52 3.21 -13.98
N ILE A 97 -0.11 4.47 -14.05
CA ILE A 97 -0.06 5.24 -15.30
C ILE A 97 0.97 4.62 -16.25
N ASP A 98 2.17 4.31 -15.77
CA ASP A 98 3.25 3.71 -16.55
C ASP A 98 2.86 2.31 -17.07
N ALA A 99 2.06 1.57 -16.29
CA ALA A 99 1.47 0.30 -16.72
C ALA A 99 0.31 0.44 -17.74
N GLY A 100 -0.08 1.66 -18.09
CA GLY A 100 -1.07 1.96 -19.13
C GLY A 100 -2.51 2.17 -18.63
N TYR A 101 -2.74 2.25 -17.31
CA TYR A 101 -4.07 2.59 -16.80
C TYR A 101 -4.36 4.07 -17.02
N PRO A 102 -5.56 4.44 -17.54
CA PRO A 102 -5.86 5.81 -17.96
C PRO A 102 -6.20 6.71 -16.76
N ILE A 103 -5.19 7.07 -15.98
CA ILE A 103 -5.33 7.93 -14.80
C ILE A 103 -4.73 9.31 -15.10
N GLN A 104 -5.55 10.35 -14.99
CA GLN A 104 -5.12 11.74 -15.09
C GLN A 104 -4.93 12.35 -13.70
N ARG A 105 -3.82 13.07 -13.49
CA ARG A 105 -3.64 13.85 -12.27
C ARG A 105 -4.32 15.21 -12.35
N ILE A 106 -4.93 15.62 -11.24
CA ILE A 106 -5.50 16.95 -11.01
C ILE A 106 -4.72 17.59 -9.87
N ASP A 107 -3.95 18.65 -10.17
CA ASP A 107 -2.99 19.23 -9.24
C ASP A 107 -3.64 19.79 -7.96
N ASN A 108 -4.81 20.41 -8.09
CA ASN A 108 -5.54 20.94 -6.94
C ASN A 108 -6.29 19.80 -6.20
N TYR A 109 -5.89 19.52 -4.96
CA TYR A 109 -6.47 18.42 -4.18
C TYR A 109 -7.98 18.56 -3.93
N THR A 110 -8.46 19.78 -3.60
CA THR A 110 -9.90 20.02 -3.40
C THR A 110 -10.69 19.81 -4.69
N GLU A 111 -10.14 20.24 -5.82
CA GLU A 111 -10.74 20.00 -7.14
C GLU A 111 -10.78 18.50 -7.46
N TRP A 112 -9.66 17.80 -7.26
CA TRP A 112 -9.61 16.35 -7.41
C TRP A 112 -10.68 15.68 -6.54
N PHE A 113 -10.74 15.98 -5.25
CA PHE A 113 -11.66 15.35 -4.32
C PHE A 113 -13.13 15.53 -4.74
N ASN A 114 -13.52 16.75 -5.13
CA ASN A 114 -14.88 17.03 -5.59
C ASN A 114 -15.24 16.24 -6.86
N ARG A 115 -14.31 16.15 -7.82
CA ARG A 115 -14.51 15.37 -9.05
C ARG A 115 -14.53 13.87 -8.77
N PHE A 116 -13.66 13.40 -7.87
CA PHE A 116 -13.55 12.01 -7.45
C PHE A 116 -14.80 11.54 -6.70
N ASP A 117 -15.34 12.32 -5.77
CA ASP A 117 -16.62 12.06 -5.09
C ASP A 117 -17.76 11.92 -6.11
N THR A 118 -17.86 12.87 -7.05
CA THR A 118 -18.86 12.84 -8.11
C THR A 118 -18.73 11.59 -8.98
N ALA A 119 -17.51 11.28 -9.43
CA ALA A 119 -17.23 10.14 -10.30
C ALA A 119 -17.53 8.80 -9.60
N ILE A 120 -17.10 8.63 -8.34
CA ILE A 120 -17.38 7.42 -7.54
C ILE A 120 -18.88 7.21 -7.37
N ARG A 121 -19.64 8.27 -7.06
CA ARG A 121 -21.10 8.19 -6.96
C ARG A 121 -21.79 7.91 -8.30
N GLY A 122 -21.13 8.18 -9.41
CA GLY A 122 -21.58 7.85 -10.76
C GLY A 122 -21.26 6.42 -11.22
N LEU A 123 -20.44 5.66 -10.48
CA LEU A 123 -20.02 4.32 -10.91
C LEU A 123 -21.20 3.33 -11.02
N PRO A 124 -21.09 2.32 -11.92
CA PRO A 124 -21.96 1.15 -11.92
C PRO A 124 -22.01 0.48 -10.54
N GLU A 125 -23.16 -0.08 -10.18
CA GLU A 125 -23.41 -0.57 -8.81
C GLU A 125 -22.37 -1.57 -8.31
N LYS A 126 -21.94 -2.50 -9.16
CA LYS A 126 -20.88 -3.48 -8.82
C LYS A 126 -19.59 -2.77 -8.41
N GLN A 127 -19.11 -1.84 -9.22
CA GLN A 127 -17.89 -1.07 -8.94
C GLN A 127 -18.07 -0.15 -7.73
N LYS A 128 -19.21 0.52 -7.62
CA LYS A 128 -19.53 1.42 -6.52
C LYS A 128 -19.49 0.74 -5.16
N GLN A 129 -20.06 -0.46 -5.03
CA GLN A 129 -20.06 -1.24 -3.77
C GLN A 129 -18.64 -1.62 -3.31
N HIS A 130 -17.74 -1.84 -4.26
CA HIS A 130 -16.33 -2.18 -4.01
C HIS A 130 -15.39 -0.97 -4.06
N SER A 131 -15.90 0.22 -4.34
CA SER A 131 -15.13 1.46 -4.41
C SER A 131 -14.79 2.01 -3.03
N LEU A 132 -14.02 3.10 -3.01
CA LEU A 132 -13.68 3.86 -1.81
C LEU A 132 -14.86 4.66 -1.24
N LEU A 133 -16.05 4.67 -1.87
CA LEU A 133 -17.22 5.45 -1.44
C LEU A 133 -17.50 5.39 0.07
N PRO A 134 -17.48 4.21 0.74
CA PRO A 134 -17.77 4.13 2.18
C PRO A 134 -16.69 4.78 3.07
N LEU A 135 -15.48 4.96 2.53
CA LEU A 135 -14.30 5.46 3.24
C LEU A 135 -13.83 6.81 2.69
N LEU A 136 -14.63 7.45 1.84
CA LEU A 136 -14.21 8.62 1.08
C LEU A 136 -13.85 9.81 1.98
N HIS A 137 -14.50 9.92 3.15
CA HIS A 137 -14.20 10.97 4.13
C HIS A 137 -12.73 10.97 4.58
N ALA A 138 -12.04 9.82 4.53
CA ALA A 138 -10.64 9.71 4.94
C ALA A 138 -9.68 10.44 3.98
N PHE A 139 -10.17 10.81 2.79
CA PHE A 139 -9.41 11.48 1.74
C PHE A 139 -9.91 12.91 1.48
N GLU A 140 -10.77 13.47 2.34
CA GLU A 140 -11.28 14.84 2.19
C GLU A 140 -10.17 15.90 2.23
N GLN A 141 -9.09 15.61 2.95
CA GLN A 141 -7.91 16.47 3.06
C GLN A 141 -6.64 15.66 2.74
N PRO A 142 -5.61 16.29 2.16
CA PRO A 142 -4.34 15.63 1.95
C PRO A 142 -3.70 15.26 3.29
N SER A 143 -3.07 14.09 3.33
CA SER A 143 -2.39 13.58 4.53
C SER A 143 -1.08 14.33 4.80
N GLY A 144 -0.57 14.24 6.03
CA GLY A 144 0.80 14.68 6.32
C GLY A 144 1.82 13.84 5.56
N ALA A 145 2.86 14.47 5.04
CA ALA A 145 3.96 13.75 4.39
C ALA A 145 4.98 13.30 5.44
N GLU A 146 5.10 12.00 5.64
CA GLU A 146 6.07 11.37 6.53
C GLU A 146 6.84 10.31 5.73
N ASP A 147 8.18 10.42 5.69
CA ASP A 147 9.07 9.46 5.03
C ASP A 147 9.75 8.55 6.05
N HIS A 148 8.92 7.88 6.84
CA HIS A 148 9.31 6.85 7.78
C HIS A 148 8.11 5.96 8.10
N GLY A 149 8.34 4.73 8.55
CA GLY A 149 7.27 3.90 9.11
C GLY A 149 6.64 4.51 10.36
N VAL A 150 5.45 4.05 10.72
CA VAL A 150 4.68 4.55 11.88
C VAL A 150 5.43 4.31 13.20
N VAL A 151 6.22 3.22 13.26
CA VAL A 151 7.14 2.93 14.36
C VAL A 151 8.46 2.37 13.82
N PRO A 152 9.58 2.50 14.56
CA PRO A 152 10.89 2.06 14.06
C PRO A 152 11.04 0.56 13.78
N ALA A 153 10.13 -0.30 14.27
CA ALA A 153 10.11 -1.76 14.09
C ALA A 153 11.43 -2.51 14.35
N LYS A 154 12.39 -1.93 15.08
CA LYS A 154 13.78 -2.42 15.19
C LYS A 154 13.89 -3.88 15.62
N ARG A 155 13.04 -4.31 16.57
CA ARG A 155 13.03 -5.69 17.06
C ARG A 155 12.54 -6.65 15.98
N PHE A 156 11.52 -6.26 15.23
CA PHE A 156 10.97 -7.05 14.13
C PHE A 156 11.98 -7.14 12.98
N GLN A 157 12.55 -6.02 12.57
CA GLN A 157 13.56 -5.98 11.50
C GLN A 157 14.76 -6.87 11.83
N HIS A 158 15.31 -6.75 13.04
CA HIS A 158 16.42 -7.60 13.47
C HIS A 158 16.04 -9.10 13.45
N ALA A 159 14.83 -9.45 13.91
CA ALA A 159 14.37 -10.84 13.89
C ALA A 159 14.20 -11.38 12.47
N VAL A 160 13.67 -10.57 11.54
CA VAL A 160 13.57 -10.90 10.10
C VAL A 160 14.93 -11.19 9.49
N GLN A 161 15.92 -10.33 9.76
CA GLN A 161 17.29 -10.47 9.26
C GLN A 161 17.97 -11.74 9.81
N VAL A 162 17.86 -11.99 11.12
CA VAL A 162 18.46 -13.17 11.76
C VAL A 162 17.82 -14.47 11.26
N ALA A 163 16.50 -14.50 11.14
CA ALA A 163 15.76 -15.68 10.69
C ALA A 163 15.75 -15.87 9.16
N LYS A 164 16.35 -14.93 8.42
CA LYS A 164 16.43 -14.92 6.96
C LYS A 164 15.08 -14.96 6.25
N ILE A 165 14.12 -14.18 6.75
CA ILE A 165 12.74 -14.15 6.26
C ILE A 165 12.61 -13.20 5.06
N GLY A 166 11.92 -13.63 4.01
CA GLY A 166 11.66 -12.81 2.82
C GLY A 166 12.72 -12.89 1.73
N PRO A 167 12.61 -12.06 0.67
CA PRO A 167 13.53 -12.10 -0.46
C PRO A 167 14.94 -11.66 -0.05
N ALA A 168 15.95 -12.36 -0.55
CA ALA A 168 17.34 -11.97 -0.38
C ALA A 168 17.75 -10.95 -1.45
N ASP A 169 18.54 -9.95 -1.03
CA ASP A 169 19.21 -9.02 -1.93
C ASP A 169 20.35 -9.72 -2.71
N GLN A 170 21.02 -8.96 -3.58
CA GLN A 170 22.13 -9.47 -4.39
C GLN A 170 23.32 -9.99 -3.56
N SER A 171 23.42 -9.56 -2.29
CA SER A 171 24.46 -9.98 -1.35
C SER A 171 24.02 -11.19 -0.49
N GLY A 172 22.80 -11.70 -0.69
CA GLY A 172 22.23 -12.80 0.09
C GLY A 172 21.65 -12.38 1.44
N ASN A 173 21.52 -11.08 1.71
CA ASN A 173 20.90 -10.57 2.93
C ASN A 173 19.39 -10.40 2.73
N THR A 174 18.61 -10.79 3.73
CA THR A 174 17.16 -10.58 3.74
C THR A 174 16.82 -9.43 4.67
N ASP A 175 15.83 -8.64 4.32
CA ASP A 175 15.27 -7.60 5.18
C ASP A 175 13.75 -7.50 4.97
N ILE A 176 13.09 -6.64 5.75
CA ILE A 176 11.70 -6.26 5.49
C ILE A 176 11.61 -5.74 4.04
N PRO A 177 10.69 -6.26 3.20
CA PRO A 177 10.64 -5.88 1.78
C PRO A 177 10.13 -4.45 1.59
N HIS A 178 10.64 -3.80 0.56
CA HIS A 178 10.03 -2.58 0.01
C HIS A 178 8.79 -2.94 -0.81
N LEU A 179 7.89 -1.97 -0.98
CA LEU A 179 6.77 -2.10 -1.91
C LEU A 179 7.26 -1.86 -3.34
N SER A 180 6.75 -2.63 -4.29
CA SER A 180 7.23 -2.61 -5.67
C SER A 180 6.11 -2.33 -6.66
N GLU A 181 6.49 -1.83 -7.84
CA GLU A 181 5.60 -1.63 -8.98
C GLU A 181 4.83 -2.90 -9.33
N GLU A 182 5.49 -4.06 -9.35
CA GLU A 182 4.88 -5.34 -9.72
C GLU A 182 3.71 -5.70 -8.80
N LEU A 183 3.82 -5.41 -7.50
CA LEU A 183 2.73 -5.63 -6.55
C LEU A 183 1.55 -4.72 -6.88
N ILE A 184 1.78 -3.43 -7.14
CA ILE A 184 0.71 -2.47 -7.42
C ILE A 184 0.00 -2.78 -8.74
N VAL A 185 0.75 -3.10 -9.80
CA VAL A 185 0.19 -3.52 -11.08
C VAL A 185 -0.56 -4.85 -10.94
N LYS A 186 -0.11 -5.75 -10.07
CA LYS A 186 -0.82 -6.99 -9.76
C LYS A 186 -2.19 -6.72 -9.13
N TYR A 187 -2.34 -5.72 -8.26
CA TYR A 187 -3.66 -5.35 -7.73
C TYR A 187 -4.65 -5.02 -8.85
N ALA A 188 -4.23 -4.23 -9.83
CA ALA A 188 -5.08 -3.87 -10.96
C ALA A 188 -5.45 -5.11 -11.81
N LYS A 189 -4.49 -5.96 -12.15
CA LYS A 189 -4.73 -7.23 -12.87
C LYS A 189 -5.65 -8.19 -12.11
N ASP A 190 -5.49 -8.29 -10.79
CA ASP A 190 -6.34 -9.14 -9.97
C ASP A 190 -7.78 -8.59 -9.90
N LEU A 191 -7.97 -7.27 -9.87
CA LEU A 191 -9.29 -6.64 -9.95
C LEU A 191 -9.97 -6.90 -11.31
N GLU A 192 -9.23 -6.89 -12.42
CA GLU A 192 -9.72 -7.29 -13.76
C GLU A 192 -10.13 -8.77 -13.75
N GLN A 193 -9.32 -9.67 -13.20
CA GLN A 193 -9.64 -11.10 -13.10
C GLN A 193 -10.91 -11.37 -12.29
N LEU A 194 -11.16 -10.56 -11.25
CA LEU A 194 -12.39 -10.61 -10.46
C LEU A 194 -13.59 -9.93 -11.15
N GLY A 195 -13.38 -9.33 -12.32
CA GLY A 195 -14.39 -8.60 -13.10
C GLY A 195 -14.89 -7.35 -12.39
N LEU A 196 -14.03 -6.71 -11.59
CA LEU A 196 -14.32 -5.46 -10.89
C LEU A 196 -13.89 -4.24 -11.71
N LEU A 197 -12.90 -4.40 -12.60
CA LEU A 197 -12.50 -3.41 -13.60
C LEU A 197 -13.12 -3.73 -14.97
#